data_AF-A0A437PC73-F1
#
_entry.id   AF-A0A437PC73-F1
#
_cell.length_a   1.000
_cell.length_b   1.000
_cell.length_c   1.000
_cell.angle_alpha   90.00
_cell.angle_beta   90.00
_cell.angle_gamma   90.00
#
_symmetry.space_group_name_H-M   'P 1'
#
loop_
_entity.id
_entity.type
_entity.pdbx_description
1 polymer ?
#
loop_
_entity_poly.entity_id
_entity_poly.type
_entity_poly.pdbx_seq_one_letter_code
_entity_poly.pdbx_strand_id
1 'polypeptide(L)'
;MVGTLLPAAAAQRAGGSEALIARFEAEDARCALPPSPMTAQACEDRENDEHRLAQAGWCRAAGGWERCPAPSAVARARPRGHAIHRGART
;
A
#
# COMPACT_ATOMS: atom_id res chain seq x y z
N MET A 1 -11.73 -7.22 -40.33
CA MET A 1 -10.87 -7.63 -39.19
C MET A 1 -11.11 -6.65 -38.06
N VAL A 2 -11.99 -6.99 -37.12
CA VAL A 2 -12.23 -6.18 -35.93
C VAL A 2 -11.12 -6.53 -34.93
N GLY A 3 -10.13 -5.66 -34.81
CA GLY A 3 -9.11 -5.74 -33.78
C GLY A 3 -9.73 -5.33 -32.45
N THR A 4 -10.07 -6.31 -31.62
CA THR A 4 -10.54 -6.06 -30.26
C THR A 4 -9.41 -5.43 -29.46
N LEU A 5 -9.50 -4.12 -29.22
CA LEU A 5 -8.69 -3.43 -28.22
C LEU A 5 -9.05 -4.01 -26.85
N LEU A 6 -8.21 -4.91 -26.36
CA LEU A 6 -8.26 -5.37 -24.97
C LEU A 6 -8.04 -4.15 -24.06
N PRO A 7 -8.96 -3.81 -23.14
CA PRO A 7 -8.71 -2.74 -22.20
C PRO A 7 -7.59 -3.17 -21.26
N ALA A 8 -6.49 -2.41 -21.26
CA ALA A 8 -5.37 -2.49 -20.30
C ALA A 8 -5.78 -2.32 -18.82
N ALA A 9 -7.09 -2.20 -18.53
CA ALA A 9 -7.68 -2.01 -17.22
C ALA A 9 -7.62 -3.27 -16.32
N ALA A 10 -7.46 -4.47 -16.88
CA ALA A 10 -7.56 -5.72 -16.12
C ALA A 10 -6.23 -6.29 -15.60
N ALA A 11 -5.08 -5.82 -16.11
CA ALA A 11 -3.76 -6.30 -15.67
C ALA A 11 -3.33 -5.75 -14.28
N GLN A 12 -4.08 -4.79 -13.74
CA GLN A 12 -3.70 -4.03 -12.54
C GLN A 12 -3.88 -4.78 -11.22
N ARG A 13 -4.53 -5.96 -11.21
CA ARG A 13 -4.92 -6.61 -9.95
C ARG A 13 -4.05 -7.79 -9.50
N ALA A 14 -3.04 -8.19 -10.28
CA ALA A 14 -2.12 -9.26 -9.86
C ALA A 14 -0.62 -8.93 -10.08
N GLY A 15 -0.29 -7.98 -10.97
CA GLY A 15 1.08 -7.46 -11.16
C GLY A 15 1.28 -6.02 -10.69
N GLY A 16 0.30 -5.45 -9.98
CA GLY A 16 0.28 -4.02 -9.63
C GLY A 16 1.36 -3.61 -8.64
N SER A 17 1.77 -4.49 -7.73
CA SER A 17 2.72 -4.16 -6.66
C SER A 17 4.16 -4.05 -7.15
N GLU A 18 4.62 -5.03 -7.93
CA GLU A 18 5.97 -5.02 -8.50
C GLU A 18 6.15 -3.88 -9.51
N ALA A 19 5.12 -3.62 -10.34
CA ALA A 19 5.14 -2.48 -11.25
C ALA A 19 5.20 -1.15 -10.50
N LEU A 20 4.56 -1.06 -9.33
CA LEU A 20 4.56 0.15 -8.51
C LEU A 20 5.90 0.33 -7.76
N ILE A 21 6.53 -0.76 -7.31
CA ILE A 21 7.90 -0.75 -6.78
C ILE A 21 8.90 -0.34 -7.85
N ALA A 22 8.84 -0.93 -9.05
CA ALA A 22 9.74 -0.59 -10.15
C ALA A 22 9.59 0.88 -10.59
N ARG A 23 8.35 1.39 -10.60
CA ARG A 23 8.09 2.81 -10.88
C ARG A 23 8.69 3.70 -9.80
N PHE A 24 8.47 3.37 -8.53
CA PHE A 24 9.07 4.09 -7.40
C PHE A 24 10.60 4.17 -7.54
N GLU A 25 11.28 3.05 -7.85
CA GLU A 25 12.73 3.02 -8.01
C GLU A 25 13.23 3.87 -9.18
N ALA A 26 12.48 3.91 -10.28
CA ALA A 26 12.79 4.77 -11.42
C ALA A 26 12.67 6.26 -11.07
N GLU A 27 11.61 6.65 -10.35
CA GLU A 27 11.41 8.03 -9.92
C GLU A 27 12.39 8.43 -8.80
N ASP A 28 12.76 7.51 -7.91
CA ASP A 28 13.82 7.73 -6.89
C ASP A 28 15.17 8.03 -7.55
N ALA A 29 15.56 7.25 -8.56
CA ALA A 29 16.78 7.49 -9.32
C ALA A 29 16.75 8.85 -10.06
N ARG A 30 15.59 9.27 -10.58
CA ARG A 30 15.41 10.58 -11.23
C ARG A 30 15.43 11.73 -10.22
N CYS A 31 14.86 11.54 -9.04
CA CYS A 31 14.87 12.52 -7.96
C CYS A 31 16.31 12.78 -7.45
N ALA A 32 17.21 11.80 -7.56
CA ALA A 32 18.63 11.95 -7.21
C ALA A 32 19.47 12.74 -8.25
N LEU A 33 18.90 13.10 -9.40
CA LEU A 33 19.59 13.90 -10.43
C LEU A 33 19.67 15.40 -10.04
N PRO A 34 20.52 16.20 -10.70
CA PRO A 34 20.61 17.64 -10.44
C PRO A 34 19.24 18.35 -10.52
N PRO A 35 19.04 19.39 -9.70
CA PRO A 35 17.74 20.05 -9.57
C PRO A 35 17.30 20.69 -10.88
N SER A 36 16.08 20.35 -11.29
CA SER A 36 15.39 20.86 -12.46
C SER A 36 13.88 20.69 -12.25
N PRO A 37 13.01 21.36 -13.04
CA PRO A 37 11.56 21.16 -12.94
C PRO A 37 11.14 19.69 -13.13
N MET A 38 11.85 18.96 -14.00
CA MET A 38 11.61 17.53 -14.22
C MET A 38 11.97 16.69 -12.99
N THR A 39 13.09 16.99 -12.32
CA THR A 39 13.50 16.22 -11.13
C THR A 39 12.67 16.58 -9.91
N ALA A 40 12.17 17.83 -9.81
CA ALA A 40 11.16 18.21 -8.81
C ALA A 40 9.88 17.38 -8.96
N GLN A 41 9.36 17.25 -10.20
CA GLN A 41 8.19 16.41 -10.45
C GLN A 41 8.45 14.94 -10.11
N ALA A 42 9.63 14.41 -10.46
CA ALA A 42 10.00 13.03 -10.12
C ALA A 42 10.06 12.81 -8.60
N CYS A 43 10.50 13.80 -7.81
CA CYS A 43 10.47 13.71 -6.36
C CYS A 43 9.04 13.69 -5.80
N GLU A 44 8.13 14.52 -6.32
CA GLU A 44 6.71 14.48 -5.95
C GLU A 44 6.06 13.14 -6.33
N ASP A 45 6.37 12.60 -7.51
CA ASP A 45 5.86 11.31 -7.97
C ASP A 45 6.39 10.16 -7.11
N ARG A 46 7.66 10.22 -6.69
CA ARG A 46 8.25 9.27 -5.74
C ARG A 46 7.51 9.28 -4.40
N GLU A 47 7.22 10.46 -3.83
CA GLU A 47 6.47 10.58 -2.58
C GLU A 47 5.05 10.01 -2.72
N ASN A 48 4.38 10.31 -3.83
CA ASN A 48 3.06 9.77 -4.13
C ASN A 48 3.06 8.23 -4.25
N ASP A 49 4.11 7.66 -4.86
CA ASP A 49 4.25 6.21 -4.98
C ASP A 49 4.61 5.55 -3.65
N GLU A 50 5.42 6.18 -2.82
CA GLU A 50 5.66 5.75 -1.43
C GLU A 50 4.35 5.67 -0.62
N HIS A 51 3.50 6.69 -0.73
CA HIS A 51 2.18 6.68 -0.09
C HIS A 51 1.28 5.55 -0.63
N ARG A 52 1.32 5.28 -1.94
CA ARG A 52 0.54 4.18 -2.54
C ARG A 52 1.06 2.82 -2.10
N LEU A 53 2.37 2.64 -1.96
CA LEU A 53 2.97 1.42 -1.42
C LEU A 53 2.53 1.18 0.01
N ALA A 54 2.59 2.21 0.86
CA ALA A 54 2.11 2.13 2.23
C ALA A 54 0.62 1.73 2.32
N GLN A 55 -0.24 2.33 1.50
CA GLN A 55 -1.67 1.97 1.43
C GLN A 55 -1.90 0.55 0.90
N ALA A 56 -1.04 0.07 0.00
CA ALA A 56 -1.03 -1.30 -0.49
C ALA A 56 -0.41 -2.31 0.51
N GLY A 57 0.00 -1.85 1.70
CA GLY A 57 0.55 -2.70 2.76
C GLY A 57 2.02 -3.05 2.55
N TRP A 58 2.78 -2.21 1.86
CA TRP A 58 4.22 -2.33 1.68
C TRP A 58 4.97 -1.34 2.59
N CYS A 59 6.08 -1.81 3.15
CA CYS A 59 6.96 -1.09 4.05
C CYS A 59 8.38 -1.09 3.48
N ARG A 60 9.14 -0.03 3.73
CA ARG A 60 10.55 0.05 3.33
C ARG A 60 11.42 -0.63 4.38
N ALA A 61 12.25 -1.56 3.95
CA ALA A 61 13.22 -2.29 4.74
C ALA A 61 14.64 -2.06 4.20
N ALA A 62 15.65 -2.51 4.94
CA ALA A 62 17.06 -2.32 4.58
C ALA A 62 17.43 -2.89 3.19
N GLY A 63 16.67 -3.87 2.69
CA GLY A 63 16.88 -4.50 1.39
C GLY A 63 15.88 -4.11 0.30
N GLY A 64 14.98 -3.16 0.54
CA GLY A 64 13.96 -2.75 -0.42
C GLY A 64 12.54 -2.77 0.16
N TRP A 65 11.54 -3.02 -0.68
CA TRP A 65 10.14 -3.06 -0.26
C TRP A 65 9.74 -4.46 0.19
N GLU A 66 9.17 -4.57 1.38
CA GLU A 66 8.58 -5.80 1.91
C GLU A 66 7.11 -5.58 2.27
N ARG A 67 6.31 -6.64 2.36
CA ARG A 67 4.96 -6.48 2.93
C ARG A 67 5.12 -6.08 4.38
N CYS A 68 4.46 -4.97 4.75
CA CYS A 68 4.31 -4.62 6.14
C CYS A 68 3.73 -5.83 6.87
N PRO A 69 4.29 -6.23 8.02
CA PRO A 69 3.58 -7.12 8.91
C PRO A 69 2.24 -6.45 9.18
N ALA A 70 1.13 -7.12 8.81
CA ALA A 70 -0.19 -6.66 9.21
C ALA A 70 -0.10 -6.33 10.70
N PRO A 71 -0.63 -5.19 11.18
CA PRO A 71 -0.68 -4.96 12.60
C PRO A 71 -1.33 -6.20 13.15
N SER A 72 -0.56 -7.02 13.89
CA SER A 72 -1.04 -8.25 14.48
C SER A 72 -2.33 -7.82 15.12
N ALA A 73 -3.46 -8.28 14.58
CA ALA A 73 -4.73 -7.90 15.10
C ALA A 73 -4.63 -8.41 16.53
N VAL A 74 -4.30 -7.51 17.46
CA VAL A 74 -4.59 -7.65 18.85
C VAL A 74 -6.08 -7.78 18.75
N ALA A 75 -6.50 -9.05 18.70
CA ALA A 75 -7.86 -9.46 18.71
C ALA A 75 -8.44 -8.54 19.74
N ARG A 76 -9.37 -7.67 19.33
CA ARG A 76 -10.18 -6.95 20.30
C ARG A 76 -10.80 -8.09 21.09
N ALA A 77 -10.14 -8.47 22.18
CA ALA A 77 -10.68 -9.21 23.27
C ALA A 77 -11.71 -8.24 23.83
N ARG A 78 -12.85 -8.16 23.14
CA ARG A 78 -14.10 -7.83 23.79
C ARG A 78 -14.25 -9.00 24.76
N PRO A 79 -14.09 -8.79 26.08
CA PRO A 79 -14.47 -9.84 26.99
C PRO A 79 -15.94 -10.15 26.71
N ARG A 80 -16.20 -11.35 26.19
CA ARG A 80 -17.52 -11.99 26.25
C ARG A 80 -17.76 -12.31 27.74
N GLY A 81 -18.06 -11.28 28.51
CA GLY A 81 -18.58 -11.39 29.86
C GLY A 81 -20.09 -11.47 29.79
N HIS A 82 -20.63 -12.59 29.31
CA HIS A 82 -21.99 -12.96 29.67
C HIS A 82 -21.92 -13.65 31.03
N ALA A 83 -22.33 -12.93 32.08
CA ALA A 83 -22.71 -13.53 33.34
C ALA A 83 -24.06 -12.93 33.75
N ILE A 84 -25.09 -13.74 33.52
CA ILE A 84 -26.40 -13.67 34.18
C ILE A 84 -26.21 -13.88 35.69
N HIS A 85 -27.25 -13.50 36.46
CA HIS A 85 -27.45 -13.49 37.92
C HIS A 85 -27.26 -12.08 38.50
N ARG A 86 -28.21 -11.47 39.20
CA ARG A 86 -29.19 -11.99 40.16
C ARG A 86 -30.18 -10.81 40.40
N GLY A 87 -31.48 -10.95 40.19
CA GLY A 87 -32.38 -11.40 41.24
C GLY A 87 -32.95 -10.24 42.07
N ALA A 88 -34.28 -10.09 41.98
CA ALA A 88 -35.22 -9.79 43.06
C ALA A 88 -35.54 -8.32 43.46
N ARG A 89 -36.88 -8.11 43.54
CA ARG A 89 -37.64 -7.23 44.46
C ARG A 89 -37.56 -5.73 44.18
N THR A 90 -38.65 -4.96 44.11
CA THR A 90 -40.05 -5.08 44.56
C THR A 90 -40.93 -4.25 43.65
#